data_AF-A0A6B2XH76-F1
#
_entry.id   AF-A0A6B2XH76-F1
#
_cell.length_a   1.000
_cell.length_b   1.000
_cell.length_c   1.000
_cell.angle_alpha   90.00
_cell.angle_beta   90.00
_cell.angle_gamma   90.00
#
_symmetry.space_group_name_H-M   'P 1'
#
loop_
_entity.id
_entity.type
_entity.pdbx_description
1 polymer ?
#
loop_
_entity_poly.entity_id
_entity_poly.type
_entity_poly.pdbx_seq_one_letter_code
_entity_poly.pdbx_strand_id
1 'polypeptide(L)'
;MTRRTPRAIQRTALGLLPLALAAGLLGAAPAAAVSADASEVTAADRGQVVDYWREGGPGVKAAAEAALTGTDADVETFLAAADELTGQDERVTAAQVASVGGPELLAAARAALAGTRAQLHDFLDDGWEDPMQQDNRVRVAQIVDTAGPNVREAGQAALNGSPEDVRNFLAEVQYTQQEQDERVQLAQIISVGGTNVRAAGRLAISGSAADIKEFLQVGQFVARAKDQEHDTVAQLAAQAKEAGRQAAAQTAAAKTESAKAVQASQLAKAAALEAAAEAEAAKDDTDKAALAAKRA
;
A
#
# COMPACT_ATOMS: atom_id res chain seq x y z
N MET A 1 11.44 30.49 -30.39
CA MET A 1 11.26 30.34 -31.85
C MET A 1 10.07 29.42 -32.08
N THR A 2 8.88 30.00 -32.31
CA THR A 2 8.19 30.10 -33.62
C THR A 2 7.57 28.75 -34.05
N ARG A 3 6.28 28.61 -34.38
CA ARG A 3 5.15 29.54 -34.53
C ARG A 3 3.87 28.69 -34.54
N ARG A 4 2.90 29.01 -33.70
CA ARG A 4 1.47 28.80 -33.96
C ARG A 4 1.00 29.96 -34.83
N THR A 5 0.26 29.68 -35.91
CA THR A 5 -0.69 30.65 -36.48
C THR A 5 -1.86 29.95 -37.17
N PRO A 6 -3.04 30.61 -37.24
CA PRO A 6 -4.36 29.99 -37.35
C PRO A 6 -5.21 30.52 -38.54
N ARG A 7 -6.49 30.13 -38.55
CA ARG A 7 -7.70 30.79 -39.15
C ARG A 7 -8.03 30.54 -40.63
N ALA A 8 -9.30 30.16 -40.85
CA ALA A 8 -10.38 30.94 -41.51
C ALA A 8 -11.68 30.09 -41.36
N ILE A 9 -12.81 30.49 -40.76
CA ILE A 9 -13.78 31.58 -40.98
C ILE A 9 -14.25 31.74 -42.43
N GLN A 10 -15.48 31.29 -42.69
CA GLN A 10 -16.50 31.86 -43.60
C GLN A 10 -17.84 31.16 -43.24
N ARG A 11 -18.77 31.74 -42.47
CA ARG A 11 -19.75 32.81 -42.73
C ARG A 11 -20.66 32.60 -43.97
N THR A 12 -21.93 32.34 -43.63
CA THR A 12 -23.20 32.85 -44.21
C THR A 12 -23.64 32.38 -45.60
N ALA A 13 -24.85 31.82 -45.67
CA ALA A 13 -25.91 32.33 -46.54
C ALA A 13 -27.31 31.93 -46.01
N LEU A 14 -28.12 32.97 -45.83
CA LEU A 14 -29.54 32.98 -45.53
C LEU A 14 -30.31 32.74 -46.84
N GLY A 15 -31.37 31.92 -46.81
CA GLY A 15 -32.23 31.66 -47.97
C GLY A 15 -33.67 31.44 -47.56
N LEU A 16 -34.38 32.53 -47.31
CA LEU A 16 -35.85 32.60 -47.31
C LEU A 16 -36.32 32.80 -48.75
N LEU A 17 -37.34 32.06 -49.20
CA LEU A 17 -38.48 32.62 -49.95
C LEU A 17 -39.63 31.58 -50.08
N PRO A 18 -40.89 32.04 -50.02
CA PRO A 18 -42.11 31.23 -50.06
C PRO A 18 -42.69 31.17 -51.49
N LEU A 19 -43.65 30.27 -51.75
CA LEU A 19 -44.81 30.60 -52.59
C LEU A 19 -45.90 29.52 -52.48
N ALA A 20 -47.13 30.01 -52.43
CA ALA A 20 -48.38 29.29 -52.29
C ALA A 20 -48.75 28.44 -53.52
N LEU A 21 -49.59 27.40 -53.29
CA LEU A 21 -50.73 27.14 -54.17
C LEU A 21 -51.82 26.39 -53.39
N ALA A 22 -52.96 27.05 -53.20
CA ALA A 22 -54.22 26.45 -52.81
C ALA A 22 -55.12 26.36 -54.05
N ALA A 23 -55.76 25.21 -54.27
CA ALA A 23 -57.12 25.01 -54.83
C ALA A 23 -57.21 23.67 -55.59
N GLY A 24 -58.18 22.84 -55.21
CA GLY A 24 -58.49 21.60 -55.91
C GLY A 24 -59.47 20.70 -55.15
N LEU A 25 -60.65 21.23 -54.85
CA LEU A 25 -61.80 20.47 -54.38
C LEU A 25 -62.49 19.85 -55.61
N LEU A 26 -62.62 18.52 -55.64
CA LEU A 26 -63.67 17.67 -56.24
C LEU A 26 -63.07 16.40 -56.86
N GLY A 27 -63.50 15.25 -56.33
CA GLY A 27 -63.25 13.94 -56.93
C GLY A 27 -63.15 12.84 -55.88
N ALA A 28 -64.28 12.46 -55.29
CA ALA A 28 -64.37 11.23 -54.51
C ALA A 28 -64.17 10.03 -55.45
N ALA A 29 -63.07 9.32 -55.28
CA ALA A 29 -62.92 7.91 -55.64
C ALA A 29 -62.60 7.17 -54.33
N PRO A 30 -63.16 5.97 -54.10
CA PRO A 30 -63.12 5.35 -52.79
C PRO A 30 -61.67 5.07 -52.41
N ALA A 31 -61.31 5.44 -51.18
CA ALA A 31 -60.17 4.84 -50.51
C ALA A 31 -60.44 3.34 -50.50
N ALA A 32 -59.73 2.60 -51.36
CA ALA A 32 -59.53 1.19 -51.14
C ALA A 32 -58.74 1.10 -49.84
N ALA A 33 -59.45 0.85 -48.74
CA ALA A 33 -58.87 0.30 -47.55
C ALA A 33 -58.20 -1.00 -47.98
N VAL A 34 -56.89 -0.94 -48.23
CA VAL A 34 -56.05 -2.09 -47.93
C VAL A 34 -56.11 -2.14 -46.41
N SER A 35 -57.07 -2.91 -45.90
CA SER A 35 -56.98 -3.48 -44.57
C SER A 35 -55.77 -4.40 -44.61
N ALA A 36 -54.58 -3.80 -44.45
CA ALA A 36 -53.51 -4.50 -43.80
C ALA A 36 -54.05 -4.77 -42.41
N ASP A 37 -54.21 -6.04 -42.06
CA ASP A 37 -54.34 -6.46 -40.67
C ASP A 37 -53.18 -5.82 -39.90
N ALA A 38 -53.43 -4.67 -39.28
CA ALA A 38 -52.63 -4.19 -38.19
C ALA A 38 -53.01 -5.12 -37.04
N SER A 39 -52.13 -6.07 -36.71
CA SER A 39 -52.27 -6.92 -35.54
C SER A 39 -52.48 -6.00 -34.33
N GLU A 40 -53.69 -5.95 -33.79
CA GLU A 40 -54.00 -5.09 -32.65
C GLU A 40 -53.29 -5.65 -31.41
N VAL A 41 -52.51 -4.82 -30.70
CA VAL A 41 -51.83 -5.22 -29.46
C VAL A 41 -52.83 -5.78 -28.47
N THR A 42 -52.58 -7.02 -28.04
CA THR A 42 -53.48 -7.75 -27.17
C THR A 42 -53.10 -7.57 -25.70
N ALA A 43 -54.02 -7.96 -24.80
CA ALA A 43 -53.70 -8.07 -23.38
C ALA A 43 -52.57 -9.10 -23.11
N ALA A 44 -52.38 -10.08 -24.00
CA ALA A 44 -51.28 -11.05 -23.90
C ALA A 44 -49.93 -10.40 -24.22
N ASP A 45 -49.86 -9.53 -25.23
CA ASP A 45 -48.64 -8.79 -25.58
C ASP A 45 -48.20 -7.88 -24.43
N ARG A 46 -49.15 -7.13 -23.85
CA ARG A 46 -48.88 -6.33 -22.65
C ARG A 46 -48.49 -7.19 -21.44
N GLY A 47 -49.06 -8.39 -21.32
CA GLY A 47 -48.64 -9.39 -20.33
C GLY A 47 -47.18 -9.78 -20.50
N GLN A 48 -46.75 -10.06 -21.73
CA GLN A 48 -45.35 -10.38 -22.04
C GLN A 48 -44.39 -9.22 -21.71
N VAL A 49 -44.79 -7.96 -21.96
CA VAL A 49 -43.97 -6.81 -21.54
C VAL A 49 -43.84 -6.71 -20.01
N VAL A 50 -44.89 -7.08 -19.26
CA VAL A 50 -44.81 -7.16 -17.79
C VAL A 50 -43.83 -8.24 -17.34
N ASP A 51 -43.77 -9.38 -18.02
CA ASP A 51 -42.80 -10.45 -17.70
C ASP A 51 -41.36 -9.96 -17.92
N TYR A 52 -41.09 -9.29 -19.05
CA TYR A 52 -39.80 -8.64 -19.29
C TYR A 52 -39.47 -7.55 -18.25
N TRP A 53 -40.45 -6.76 -17.81
CA TRP A 53 -40.25 -5.77 -16.75
C TRP A 53 -39.96 -6.39 -15.38
N ARG A 54 -40.43 -7.62 -15.12
CA ARG A 54 -40.17 -8.34 -13.86
C ARG A 54 -38.83 -9.08 -13.87
N GLU A 55 -38.55 -9.77 -14.96
CA GLU A 55 -37.47 -10.76 -15.03
C GLU A 55 -36.25 -10.27 -15.82
N GLY A 56 -36.43 -9.29 -16.70
CA GLY A 56 -35.37 -8.78 -17.56
C GLY A 56 -34.20 -8.12 -16.83
N GLY A 57 -33.11 -7.95 -17.56
CA GLY A 57 -31.97 -7.13 -17.14
C GLY A 57 -32.31 -5.64 -17.04
N PRO A 58 -31.39 -4.80 -16.53
CA PRO A 58 -31.65 -3.38 -16.29
C PRO A 58 -32.12 -2.60 -17.53
N GLY A 59 -31.53 -2.86 -18.71
CA GLY A 59 -31.92 -2.22 -19.96
C GLY A 59 -33.29 -2.68 -20.46
N VAL A 60 -33.54 -4.00 -20.41
CA VAL A 60 -34.84 -4.60 -20.76
C VAL A 60 -35.95 -4.06 -19.86
N LYS A 61 -35.73 -3.98 -18.55
CA LYS A 61 -36.71 -3.46 -17.58
C LYS A 61 -37.06 -2.00 -17.85
N ALA A 62 -36.05 -1.16 -18.08
CA ALA A 62 -36.28 0.25 -18.38
C ALA A 62 -37.07 0.44 -19.68
N ALA A 63 -36.76 -0.34 -20.72
CA ALA A 63 -37.47 -0.30 -21.99
C ALA A 63 -38.90 -0.85 -21.89
N ALA A 64 -39.11 -1.91 -21.12
CA ALA A 64 -40.42 -2.49 -20.85
C ALA A 64 -41.32 -1.51 -20.06
N GLU A 65 -40.77 -0.81 -19.07
CA GLU A 65 -41.49 0.23 -18.31
C GLU A 65 -41.94 1.38 -19.21
N ALA A 66 -41.05 1.86 -20.09
CA ALA A 66 -41.37 2.88 -21.08
C ALA A 66 -42.49 2.43 -22.03
N ALA A 67 -42.47 1.17 -22.49
CA ALA A 67 -43.51 0.61 -23.33
C ALA A 67 -44.86 0.44 -22.61
N LEU A 68 -44.85 -0.01 -21.34
CA LEU A 68 -46.07 -0.19 -20.53
C LEU A 68 -46.78 1.13 -20.23
N THR A 69 -46.01 2.21 -20.09
CA THR A 69 -46.54 3.57 -19.84
C THR A 69 -46.85 4.34 -21.13
N GLY A 70 -46.53 3.75 -22.29
CA GLY A 70 -46.72 4.33 -23.61
C GLY A 70 -47.95 3.82 -24.37
N THR A 71 -47.86 3.90 -25.69
CA THR A 71 -48.88 3.48 -26.65
C THR A 71 -48.73 2.02 -27.06
N ASP A 72 -49.74 1.46 -27.74
CA ASP A 72 -49.65 0.11 -28.31
C ASP A 72 -48.49 -0.01 -29.33
N ALA A 73 -48.18 1.06 -30.07
CA ALA A 73 -47.01 1.08 -30.95
C ALA A 73 -45.67 0.97 -30.18
N ASP A 74 -45.61 1.49 -28.94
CA ASP A 74 -44.43 1.35 -28.09
C ASP A 74 -44.28 -0.08 -27.57
N VAL A 75 -45.41 -0.76 -27.30
CA VAL A 75 -45.44 -2.19 -26.95
C VAL A 75 -44.91 -3.05 -28.10
N GLU A 76 -45.40 -2.83 -29.32
CA GLU A 76 -44.90 -3.56 -30.51
C GLU A 76 -43.41 -3.30 -30.74
N THR A 77 -42.98 -2.03 -30.65
CA THR A 77 -41.59 -1.63 -30.83
C THR A 77 -40.68 -2.30 -29.81
N PHE A 78 -41.10 -2.36 -28.54
CA PHE A 78 -40.35 -3.05 -27.49
C PHE A 78 -40.28 -4.55 -27.74
N LEU A 79 -41.40 -5.22 -28.01
CA LEU A 79 -41.43 -6.66 -28.24
C LEU A 79 -40.56 -7.07 -29.43
N ALA A 80 -40.52 -6.24 -30.49
CA ALA A 80 -39.63 -6.44 -31.63
C ALA A 80 -38.14 -6.29 -31.29
N ALA A 81 -37.79 -5.49 -30.26
CA ALA A 81 -36.42 -5.22 -29.84
C ALA A 81 -35.97 -6.03 -28.61
N ALA A 82 -36.87 -6.76 -27.94
CA ALA A 82 -36.63 -7.36 -26.63
C ALA A 82 -35.45 -8.34 -26.60
N ASP A 83 -35.27 -9.16 -27.64
CA ASP A 83 -34.15 -10.11 -27.73
C ASP A 83 -32.78 -9.41 -27.81
N GLU A 84 -32.69 -8.35 -28.63
CA GLU A 84 -31.46 -7.55 -28.77
C GLU A 84 -31.15 -6.79 -27.46
N LEU A 85 -32.17 -6.20 -26.81
CA LEU A 85 -32.00 -5.55 -25.52
C LEU A 85 -31.52 -6.53 -24.44
N THR A 86 -32.08 -7.74 -24.41
CA THR A 86 -31.62 -8.81 -23.51
C THR A 86 -30.16 -9.15 -23.81
N GLY A 87 -29.77 -9.19 -25.09
CA GLY A 87 -28.38 -9.40 -25.50
C GLY A 87 -27.41 -8.33 -25.06
N GLN A 88 -27.84 -7.08 -25.03
CA GLN A 88 -27.02 -5.99 -24.52
C GLN A 88 -26.82 -6.11 -23.00
N ASP A 89 -27.88 -6.41 -22.26
CA ASP A 89 -27.80 -6.63 -20.80
C ASP A 89 -26.92 -7.82 -20.44
N GLU A 90 -27.03 -8.94 -21.17
CA GLU A 90 -26.16 -10.10 -20.95
C GLU A 90 -24.70 -9.82 -21.27
N ARG A 91 -24.39 -9.06 -22.33
CA ARG A 91 -23.01 -8.67 -22.64
C ARG A 91 -22.41 -7.82 -21.52
N VAL A 92 -23.20 -6.92 -20.93
CA VAL A 92 -22.79 -6.12 -19.76
C VAL A 92 -22.56 -7.03 -18.57
N THR A 93 -23.47 -7.96 -18.30
CA THR A 93 -23.36 -8.91 -17.18
C THR A 93 -22.12 -9.80 -17.32
N ALA A 94 -21.83 -10.32 -18.52
CA ALA A 94 -20.63 -11.13 -18.77
C ALA A 94 -19.34 -10.34 -18.55
N ALA A 95 -19.32 -9.05 -18.92
CA ALA A 95 -18.20 -8.17 -18.64
C ALA A 95 -18.03 -7.91 -17.13
N GLN A 96 -19.13 -7.80 -16.38
CA GLN A 96 -19.09 -7.67 -14.92
C GLN A 96 -18.59 -8.95 -14.25
N VAL A 97 -19.08 -10.12 -14.66
CA VAL A 97 -18.60 -11.43 -14.16
C VAL A 97 -17.10 -11.57 -14.44
N ALA A 98 -16.63 -11.22 -15.64
CA ALA A 98 -15.20 -11.25 -15.96
C ALA A 98 -14.34 -10.32 -15.08
N SER A 99 -14.91 -9.25 -14.52
CA SER A 99 -14.17 -8.27 -13.73
C SER A 99 -13.80 -8.74 -12.31
N VAL A 100 -14.50 -9.76 -11.79
CA VAL A 100 -14.28 -10.28 -10.44
C VAL A 100 -13.37 -11.53 -10.41
N GLY A 101 -13.13 -12.14 -11.56
CA GLY A 101 -12.29 -13.33 -11.69
C GLY A 101 -10.85 -13.06 -12.12
N GLY A 102 -10.17 -14.14 -12.47
CA GLY A 102 -8.80 -14.14 -12.97
C GLY A 102 -8.74 -14.42 -14.49
N PRO A 103 -7.56 -14.85 -14.98
CA PRO A 103 -7.33 -15.10 -16.40
C PRO A 103 -8.29 -16.12 -17.03
N GLU A 104 -8.67 -17.18 -16.31
CA GLU A 104 -9.54 -18.23 -16.86
C GLU A 104 -10.96 -17.71 -17.06
N LEU A 105 -11.51 -17.01 -16.06
CA LEU A 105 -12.85 -16.41 -16.17
C LEU A 105 -12.91 -15.35 -17.25
N LEU A 106 -11.85 -14.54 -17.36
CA LEU A 106 -11.73 -13.55 -18.43
C LEU A 106 -11.68 -14.20 -19.82
N ALA A 107 -10.98 -15.31 -19.97
CA ALA A 107 -10.91 -16.05 -21.23
C ALA A 107 -12.27 -16.66 -21.60
N ALA A 108 -12.96 -17.29 -20.64
CA ALA A 108 -14.29 -17.85 -20.85
C ALA A 108 -15.31 -16.78 -21.26
N ALA A 109 -15.34 -15.65 -20.55
CA ALA A 109 -16.22 -14.53 -20.88
C ALA A 109 -15.94 -13.96 -22.27
N ARG A 110 -14.67 -13.84 -22.68
CA ARG A 110 -14.30 -13.39 -24.03
C ARG A 110 -14.78 -14.35 -25.10
N ALA A 111 -14.67 -15.65 -24.88
CA ALA A 111 -15.17 -16.66 -25.80
C ALA A 111 -16.71 -16.56 -25.93
N ALA A 112 -17.41 -16.42 -24.81
CA ALA A 112 -18.87 -16.25 -24.78
C ALA A 112 -19.32 -14.96 -25.52
N LEU A 113 -18.65 -13.84 -25.28
CA LEU A 113 -18.96 -12.55 -25.92
C LEU A 113 -18.71 -12.53 -27.44
N ALA A 114 -17.73 -13.32 -27.91
CA ALA A 114 -17.43 -13.51 -29.32
C ALA A 114 -18.32 -14.57 -30.00
N GLY A 115 -19.07 -15.33 -29.21
CA GLY A 115 -19.93 -16.42 -29.65
C GLY A 115 -21.34 -16.00 -30.04
N THR A 116 -22.23 -16.99 -30.08
CA THR A 116 -23.66 -16.80 -30.32
C THR A 116 -24.40 -16.32 -29.06
N ARG A 117 -25.64 -15.88 -29.23
CA ARG A 117 -26.55 -15.52 -28.13
C ARG A 117 -26.68 -16.65 -27.10
N ALA A 118 -26.84 -17.89 -27.56
CA ALA A 118 -26.93 -19.07 -26.72
C ALA A 118 -25.64 -19.31 -25.91
N GLN A 119 -24.47 -19.17 -26.55
CA GLN A 119 -23.18 -19.34 -25.84
C GLN A 119 -22.95 -18.27 -24.76
N LEU A 120 -23.42 -17.04 -24.98
CA LEU A 120 -23.39 -15.99 -23.96
C LEU A 120 -24.32 -16.32 -22.79
N HIS A 121 -25.52 -16.83 -23.09
CA HIS A 121 -26.48 -17.23 -22.07
C HIS A 121 -25.96 -18.42 -21.25
N ASP A 122 -25.48 -19.48 -21.90
CA ASP A 122 -24.90 -20.66 -21.22
C ASP A 122 -23.73 -20.28 -20.31
N PHE A 123 -22.89 -19.32 -20.73
CA PHE A 123 -21.83 -18.79 -19.88
C PHE A 123 -22.36 -18.07 -18.63
N LEU A 124 -23.46 -17.34 -18.75
CA LEU A 124 -24.06 -16.60 -17.63
C LEU A 124 -24.87 -17.48 -16.69
N ASP A 125 -25.37 -18.62 -17.16
CA ASP A 125 -26.10 -19.58 -16.35
C ASP A 125 -25.14 -20.31 -15.40
N ASP A 126 -24.23 -21.14 -15.93
CA ASP A 126 -23.29 -21.93 -15.14
C ASP A 126 -21.85 -21.95 -15.70
N GLY A 127 -21.64 -21.58 -16.96
CA GLY A 127 -20.34 -21.70 -17.63
C GLY A 127 -19.23 -20.81 -17.05
N TRP A 128 -19.56 -19.87 -16.17
CA TRP A 128 -18.62 -19.03 -15.43
C TRP A 128 -18.04 -19.72 -14.18
N GLU A 129 -18.69 -20.77 -13.65
CA GLU A 129 -18.34 -21.35 -12.37
C GLU A 129 -16.98 -22.06 -12.41
N ASP A 130 -16.78 -22.98 -13.35
CA ASP A 130 -15.53 -23.73 -13.53
C ASP A 130 -14.29 -22.83 -13.70
N PRO A 131 -14.27 -21.84 -14.61
CA PRO A 131 -13.11 -20.97 -14.75
C PRO A 131 -12.88 -20.10 -13.50
N MET A 132 -13.95 -19.65 -12.81
CA MET A 132 -13.78 -18.97 -11.52
C MET A 132 -13.16 -19.89 -10.45
N GLN A 133 -13.54 -21.16 -10.41
CA GLN A 133 -12.96 -22.13 -9.48
C GLN A 133 -11.46 -22.35 -9.75
N GLN A 134 -11.06 -22.41 -11.02
CA GLN A 134 -9.64 -22.51 -11.40
C GLN A 134 -8.86 -21.29 -10.96
N ASP A 135 -9.36 -20.08 -11.25
CA ASP A 135 -8.75 -18.83 -10.82
C ASP A 135 -8.61 -18.74 -9.30
N ASN A 136 -9.64 -19.14 -8.55
CA ASN A 136 -9.61 -19.15 -7.10
C ASN A 136 -8.54 -20.12 -6.55
N ARG A 137 -8.40 -21.31 -7.13
CA ARG A 137 -7.34 -22.26 -6.73
C ARG A 137 -5.95 -21.70 -7.01
N VAL A 138 -5.75 -21.04 -8.15
CA VAL A 138 -4.48 -20.35 -8.45
C VAL A 138 -4.20 -19.25 -7.42
N ARG A 139 -5.21 -18.45 -7.06
CA ARG A 139 -5.09 -17.40 -6.04
C ARG A 139 -4.69 -17.98 -4.68
N VAL A 140 -5.29 -19.10 -4.26
CA VAL A 140 -4.89 -19.78 -3.02
C VAL A 140 -3.45 -20.27 -3.10
N ALA A 141 -3.04 -20.90 -4.20
CA ALA A 141 -1.66 -21.36 -4.36
C ALA A 141 -0.63 -20.22 -4.26
N GLN A 142 -0.94 -19.05 -4.82
CA GLN A 142 -0.10 -17.85 -4.71
C GLN A 142 0.00 -17.33 -3.26
N ILE A 143 -1.11 -17.34 -2.51
CA ILE A 143 -1.12 -16.96 -1.09
C ILE A 143 -0.24 -17.94 -0.31
N VAL A 144 -0.42 -19.24 -0.50
CA VAL A 144 0.32 -20.32 0.19
C VAL A 144 1.83 -20.21 -0.03
N ASP A 145 2.29 -19.78 -1.21
CA ASP A 145 3.72 -19.67 -1.53
C ASP A 145 4.47 -18.71 -0.59
N THR A 146 3.86 -17.56 -0.29
CA THR A 146 4.46 -16.49 0.53
C THR A 146 3.96 -16.46 1.97
N ALA A 147 3.01 -17.32 2.31
CA ALA A 147 2.35 -17.38 3.61
C ALA A 147 3.23 -17.98 4.73
N GLY A 148 2.90 -17.56 5.95
CA GLY A 148 3.36 -18.19 7.20
C GLY A 148 2.81 -19.61 7.40
N PRO A 149 3.30 -20.34 8.42
CA PRO A 149 2.99 -21.76 8.59
C PRO A 149 1.50 -22.08 8.69
N ASN A 150 0.73 -21.34 9.49
CA ASN A 150 -0.69 -21.64 9.69
C ASN A 150 -1.51 -21.33 8.43
N VAL A 151 -1.24 -20.20 7.77
CA VAL A 151 -1.92 -19.86 6.51
C VAL A 151 -1.58 -20.87 5.41
N ARG A 152 -0.32 -21.32 5.35
CA ARG A 152 0.13 -22.34 4.40
C ARG A 152 -0.59 -23.68 4.61
N GLU A 153 -0.69 -24.15 5.85
CA GLU A 153 -1.40 -25.39 6.18
C GLU A 153 -2.89 -25.29 5.82
N ALA A 154 -3.56 -24.21 6.23
CA ALA A 154 -4.97 -24.01 5.93
C ALA A 154 -5.23 -23.87 4.42
N GLY A 155 -4.35 -23.20 3.69
CA GLY A 155 -4.47 -23.05 2.24
C GLY A 155 -4.26 -24.38 1.50
N GLN A 156 -3.34 -25.23 1.98
CA GLN A 156 -3.19 -26.58 1.44
C GLN A 156 -4.41 -27.45 1.72
N ALA A 157 -5.00 -27.35 2.92
CA ALA A 157 -6.24 -28.05 3.23
C ALA A 157 -7.38 -27.60 2.30
N ALA A 158 -7.52 -26.29 2.06
CA ALA A 158 -8.51 -25.74 1.14
C ALA A 158 -8.29 -26.21 -0.32
N LEU A 159 -7.04 -26.25 -0.79
CA LEU A 159 -6.71 -26.76 -2.12
C LEU A 159 -7.02 -28.26 -2.28
N ASN A 160 -6.95 -29.05 -1.22
CA ASN A 160 -7.32 -30.46 -1.25
C ASN A 160 -8.83 -30.69 -1.03
N GLY A 161 -9.57 -29.64 -0.73
CA GLY A 161 -11.01 -29.67 -0.47
C GLY A 161 -11.88 -29.32 -1.67
N SER A 162 -13.13 -28.99 -1.33
CA SER A 162 -14.18 -28.56 -2.26
C SER A 162 -13.98 -27.13 -2.77
N PRO A 163 -14.68 -26.70 -3.83
CA PRO A 163 -14.72 -25.30 -4.25
C PRO A 163 -15.19 -24.35 -3.14
N GLU A 164 -16.07 -24.81 -2.24
CA GLU A 164 -16.51 -24.04 -1.09
C GLU A 164 -15.38 -23.82 -0.08
N ASP A 165 -14.54 -24.83 0.17
CA ASP A 165 -13.37 -24.70 1.06
C ASP A 165 -12.38 -23.66 0.52
N VAL A 166 -12.16 -23.65 -0.80
CA VAL A 166 -11.32 -22.63 -1.47
C VAL A 166 -11.91 -21.23 -1.28
N ARG A 167 -13.21 -21.05 -1.49
CA ARG A 167 -13.89 -19.76 -1.30
C ARG A 167 -13.84 -19.32 0.17
N ASN A 168 -14.11 -20.22 1.11
CA ASN A 168 -14.06 -19.94 2.53
C ASN A 168 -12.65 -19.53 2.98
N PHE A 169 -11.62 -20.21 2.45
CA PHE A 169 -10.24 -19.82 2.72
C PHE A 169 -9.93 -18.41 2.24
N LEU A 170 -10.33 -18.07 1.01
CA LEU A 170 -10.13 -16.74 0.44
C LEU A 170 -10.92 -15.65 1.16
N ALA A 171 -12.11 -15.96 1.67
CA ALA A 171 -12.97 -14.99 2.34
C ALA A 171 -12.58 -14.74 3.80
N GLU A 172 -12.22 -15.79 4.54
CA GLU A 172 -12.13 -15.72 6.00
C GLU A 172 -10.88 -16.41 6.56
N VAL A 173 -10.68 -17.70 6.27
CA VAL A 173 -9.70 -18.53 6.99
C VAL A 173 -8.28 -17.97 6.90
N GLN A 174 -7.87 -17.47 5.72
CA GLN A 174 -6.52 -16.93 5.54
C GLN A 174 -6.21 -15.79 6.52
N TYR A 175 -7.19 -14.94 6.83
CA TYR A 175 -6.99 -13.77 7.69
C TYR A 175 -6.87 -14.19 9.16
N THR A 176 -7.74 -15.09 9.60
CA THR A 176 -7.67 -15.66 10.95
C THR A 176 -6.34 -16.37 11.19
N GLN A 177 -5.86 -17.16 10.22
CA GLN A 177 -4.58 -17.87 10.36
C GLN A 177 -3.39 -16.92 10.27
N GLN A 178 -3.48 -15.86 9.46
CA GLN A 178 -2.44 -14.83 9.38
C GLN A 178 -2.27 -14.14 10.74
N GLU A 179 -3.35 -13.82 11.44
CA GLU A 179 -3.27 -13.23 12.78
C GLU A 179 -2.57 -14.16 13.79
N GLN A 180 -2.77 -15.48 13.67
CA GLN A 180 -2.06 -16.45 14.53
C GLN A 180 -0.56 -16.49 14.19
N ASP A 181 -0.21 -16.53 12.91
CA ASP A 181 1.19 -16.45 12.45
C ASP A 181 1.87 -15.17 12.96
N GLU A 182 1.21 -14.02 12.84
CA GLU A 182 1.71 -12.72 13.30
C GLU A 182 1.88 -12.68 14.84
N ARG A 183 0.95 -13.26 15.59
CA ARG A 183 1.09 -13.40 17.06
C ARG A 183 2.29 -14.25 17.46
N VAL A 184 2.52 -15.36 16.76
CA VAL A 184 3.70 -16.21 16.99
C VAL A 184 4.99 -15.45 16.66
N GLN A 185 5.03 -14.77 15.52
CA GLN A 185 6.17 -13.96 15.11
C GLN A 185 6.48 -12.86 16.15
N LEU A 186 5.45 -12.17 16.64
CA LEU A 186 5.59 -11.16 17.69
C LEU A 186 6.17 -11.77 18.97
N ALA A 187 5.65 -12.91 19.43
CA ALA A 187 6.16 -13.59 20.62
C ALA A 187 7.64 -13.97 20.47
N GLN A 188 8.06 -14.42 19.29
CA GLN A 188 9.47 -14.70 18.98
C GLN A 188 10.34 -13.44 19.02
N ILE A 189 9.86 -12.32 18.46
CA ILE A 189 10.58 -11.04 18.53
C ILE A 189 10.73 -10.56 19.98
N ILE A 190 9.69 -10.71 20.80
CA ILE A 190 9.74 -10.36 22.23
C ILE A 190 10.77 -11.23 22.97
N SER A 191 10.85 -12.53 22.68
CA SER A 191 11.72 -13.45 23.44
C SER A 191 13.20 -13.14 23.27
N VAL A 192 13.63 -12.66 22.10
CA VAL A 192 15.03 -12.33 21.78
C VAL A 192 15.32 -10.82 21.76
N GLY A 193 14.28 -9.98 21.80
CA GLY A 193 14.41 -8.52 21.70
C GLY A 193 15.08 -7.88 22.92
N GLY A 194 15.65 -6.68 22.73
CA GLY A 194 16.18 -5.85 23.82
C GLY A 194 15.07 -5.24 24.68
N THR A 195 15.42 -4.35 25.61
CA THR A 195 14.47 -3.83 26.60
C THR A 195 13.32 -3.06 25.97
N ASN A 196 13.60 -2.21 24.98
CA ASN A 196 12.59 -1.44 24.28
C ASN A 196 11.76 -2.33 23.35
N VAL A 197 12.38 -3.26 22.62
CA VAL A 197 11.65 -4.23 21.77
C VAL A 197 10.68 -5.06 22.59
N ARG A 198 11.11 -5.56 23.77
CA ARG A 198 10.23 -6.30 24.69
C ARG A 198 9.07 -5.47 25.20
N ALA A 199 9.32 -4.23 25.59
CA ALA A 199 8.28 -3.34 26.10
C ALA A 199 7.24 -3.01 25.03
N ALA A 200 7.69 -2.59 23.84
CA ALA A 200 6.82 -2.28 22.71
C ALA A 200 6.06 -3.53 22.22
N GLY A 201 6.72 -4.68 22.12
CA GLY A 201 6.06 -5.91 21.70
C GLY A 201 4.99 -6.39 22.70
N ARG A 202 5.23 -6.24 24.01
CA ARG A 202 4.21 -6.55 25.04
C ARG A 202 2.98 -5.63 24.96
N LEU A 203 3.18 -4.37 24.59
CA LEU A 203 2.07 -3.47 24.33
C LEU A 203 1.26 -3.94 23.12
N ALA A 204 1.94 -4.24 22.01
CA ALA A 204 1.31 -4.69 20.77
C ALA A 204 0.55 -6.02 20.93
N ILE A 205 1.13 -7.02 21.60
CA ILE A 205 0.49 -8.35 21.74
C ILE A 205 -0.78 -8.32 22.60
N SER A 206 -0.87 -7.33 23.48
CA SER A 206 -2.03 -7.09 24.36
C SER A 206 -3.12 -6.26 23.68
N GLY A 207 -2.86 -5.75 22.46
CA GLY A 207 -3.78 -4.95 21.67
C GLY A 207 -4.57 -5.75 20.62
N SER A 208 -5.00 -5.03 19.59
CA SER A 208 -5.70 -5.56 18.43
C SER A 208 -4.75 -6.22 17.42
N ALA A 209 -5.29 -6.95 16.44
CA ALA A 209 -4.51 -7.46 15.31
C ALA A 209 -3.80 -6.33 14.53
N ALA A 210 -4.42 -5.16 14.44
CA ALA A 210 -3.81 -3.99 13.83
C ALA A 210 -2.56 -3.50 14.59
N ASP A 211 -2.57 -3.56 15.93
CA ASP A 211 -1.43 -3.18 16.76
C ASP A 211 -0.26 -4.17 16.59
N ILE A 212 -0.56 -5.46 16.48
CA ILE A 212 0.44 -6.49 16.19
C ILE A 212 1.08 -6.23 14.83
N LYS A 213 0.25 -5.98 13.81
CA LYS A 213 0.72 -5.71 12.46
C LYS A 213 1.55 -4.44 12.36
N GLU A 214 1.12 -3.35 13.01
CA GLU A 214 1.89 -2.11 13.10
C GLU A 214 3.26 -2.35 13.72
N PHE A 215 3.31 -3.10 14.82
CA PHE A 215 4.56 -3.41 15.48
C PHE A 215 5.49 -4.24 14.58
N LEU A 216 4.95 -5.27 13.92
CA LEU A 216 5.73 -6.11 13.01
C LEU A 216 6.26 -5.33 11.81
N GLN A 217 5.50 -4.37 11.28
CA GLN A 217 5.90 -3.58 10.11
C GLN A 217 6.85 -2.43 10.46
N VAL A 218 6.65 -1.77 11.62
CA VAL A 218 7.34 -0.53 11.97
C VAL A 218 7.87 -0.55 13.40
N GLY A 219 7.02 -0.84 14.39
CA GLY A 219 7.33 -0.68 15.81
C GLY A 219 8.58 -1.45 16.28
N GLN A 220 8.81 -2.66 15.75
CA GLN A 220 9.98 -3.47 16.11
C GLN A 220 11.30 -2.81 15.69
N PHE A 221 11.33 -2.09 14.56
CA PHE A 221 12.55 -1.47 14.03
C PHE A 221 12.88 -0.21 14.82
N VAL A 222 11.86 0.59 15.15
CA VAL A 222 12.00 1.77 16.02
C VAL A 222 12.49 1.35 17.40
N ALA A 223 11.89 0.31 17.98
CA ALA A 223 12.29 -0.18 19.30
C ALA A 223 13.72 -0.75 19.29
N ARG A 224 14.11 -1.45 18.22
CA ARG A 224 15.48 -1.98 18.06
C ARG A 224 16.51 -0.85 17.90
N ALA A 225 16.18 0.22 17.18
CA ALA A 225 17.04 1.40 17.08
C ALA A 225 17.29 2.03 18.46
N LYS A 226 16.24 2.16 19.29
CA LYS A 226 16.38 2.65 20.67
C LYS A 226 17.27 1.74 21.52
N ASP A 227 17.12 0.42 21.40
CA ASP A 227 18.00 -0.52 22.13
C ASP A 227 19.48 -0.32 21.74
N GLN A 228 19.77 -0.16 20.44
CA GLN A 228 21.14 0.08 19.94
C GLN A 228 21.71 1.44 20.41
N GLU A 229 20.89 2.49 20.42
CA GLU A 229 21.29 3.80 20.94
C GLU A 229 21.65 3.71 22.43
N HIS A 230 20.82 3.03 23.22
CA HIS A 230 21.07 2.83 24.65
C HIS A 230 22.39 2.08 24.90
N ASP A 231 22.65 1.01 24.15
CA ASP A 231 23.90 0.25 24.27
C ASP A 231 25.12 1.11 23.91
N THR A 232 25.02 1.92 22.86
CA THR A 232 26.10 2.82 22.42
C THR A 232 26.39 3.89 23.47
N VAL A 233 25.35 4.52 24.04
CA VAL A 233 25.51 5.52 25.09
C VAL A 233 26.14 4.92 26.35
N ALA A 234 25.74 3.70 26.74
CA ALA A 234 26.33 3.00 27.87
C ALA A 234 27.84 2.72 27.66
N GLN A 235 28.24 2.33 26.45
CA GLN A 235 29.66 2.14 26.10
C GLN A 235 30.45 3.45 26.17
N LEU A 236 29.92 4.54 25.61
CA LEU A 236 30.58 5.86 25.67
C LEU A 236 30.73 6.35 27.12
N ALA A 237 29.70 6.16 27.96
CA ALA A 237 29.77 6.50 29.37
C ALA A 237 30.85 5.69 30.10
N ALA A 238 31.00 4.40 29.80
CA ALA A 238 32.05 3.56 30.36
C ALA A 238 33.45 4.01 29.93
N GLN A 239 33.64 4.34 28.65
CA GLN A 239 34.91 4.89 28.14
C GLN A 239 35.26 6.22 28.79
N ALA A 240 34.30 7.14 28.90
CA ALA A 240 34.51 8.43 29.55
C ALA A 240 34.90 8.26 31.03
N LYS A 241 34.28 7.31 31.74
CA LYS A 241 34.63 6.99 33.13
C LYS A 241 36.06 6.46 33.26
N GLU A 242 36.48 5.59 32.35
CA GLU A 242 37.84 5.04 32.36
C GLU A 242 38.89 6.10 31.99
N ALA A 243 38.63 6.91 30.96
CA ALA A 243 39.47 8.06 30.63
C ALA A 243 39.59 9.04 31.81
N GLY A 244 38.49 9.30 32.53
CA GLY A 244 38.48 10.11 33.75
C GLY A 244 39.34 9.52 34.87
N ARG A 245 39.29 8.21 35.11
CA ARG A 245 40.19 7.54 36.07
C ARG A 245 41.65 7.72 35.68
N GLN A 246 41.99 7.52 34.40
CA GLN A 246 43.36 7.67 33.91
C GLN A 246 43.84 9.11 34.06
N ALA A 247 43.02 10.09 33.69
CA ALA A 247 43.34 11.51 33.86
C ALA A 247 43.57 11.88 35.34
N ALA A 248 42.75 11.35 36.26
CA ALA A 248 42.94 11.55 37.70
C ALA A 248 44.26 10.95 38.20
N ALA A 249 44.61 9.73 37.75
CA ALA A 249 45.88 9.08 38.08
C ALA A 249 47.08 9.87 37.56
N GLN A 250 47.03 10.34 36.30
CA GLN A 250 48.09 11.18 35.71
C GLN A 250 48.21 12.52 36.44
N THR A 251 47.10 13.14 36.83
CA THR A 251 47.12 14.37 37.63
C THR A 251 47.79 14.16 38.99
N ALA A 252 47.50 13.04 39.66
CA ALA A 252 48.14 12.69 40.94
C ALA A 252 49.65 12.44 40.77
N ALA A 253 50.05 11.74 39.70
CA ALA A 253 51.45 11.53 39.36
C ALA A 253 52.18 12.85 39.07
N ALA A 254 51.58 13.71 38.24
CA ALA A 254 52.12 15.03 37.91
C ALA A 254 52.30 15.92 39.15
N LYS A 255 51.34 15.90 40.10
CA LYS A 255 51.47 16.61 41.39
C LYS A 255 52.64 16.07 42.21
N THR A 256 52.81 14.76 42.24
CA THR A 256 53.94 14.10 42.94
C THR A 256 55.27 14.52 42.33
N GLU A 257 55.41 14.46 41.01
CA GLU A 257 56.64 14.87 40.31
C GLU A 257 56.91 16.38 40.44
N SER A 258 55.87 17.22 40.39
CA SER A 258 56.00 18.65 40.64
C SER A 258 56.54 18.93 42.05
N ALA A 259 56.03 18.24 43.08
CA ALA A 259 56.52 18.38 44.44
C ALA A 259 58.01 17.96 44.58
N LYS A 260 58.41 16.87 43.92
CA LYS A 260 59.83 16.45 43.86
C LYS A 260 60.70 17.51 43.18
N ALA A 261 60.24 18.06 42.05
CA ALA A 261 60.97 19.10 41.34
C ALA A 261 61.16 20.37 42.19
N VAL A 262 60.12 20.76 42.95
CA VAL A 262 60.22 21.88 43.90
C VAL A 262 61.25 21.60 45.00
N GLN A 263 61.25 20.40 45.60
CA GLN A 263 62.27 20.02 46.59
C GLN A 263 63.68 20.02 45.99
N ALA A 264 63.88 19.43 44.82
CA ALA A 264 65.17 19.39 44.14
C ALA A 264 65.69 20.81 43.85
N SER A 265 64.80 21.73 43.43
CA SER A 265 65.14 23.13 43.23
C SER A 265 65.55 23.83 44.54
N GLN A 266 64.87 23.56 45.65
CA GLN A 266 65.24 24.09 46.97
C GLN A 266 66.62 23.60 47.43
N LEU A 267 66.90 22.30 47.26
CA LEU A 267 68.21 21.71 47.56
C LEU A 267 69.31 22.31 46.69
N ALA A 268 69.07 22.46 45.39
CA ALA A 268 70.02 23.09 44.46
C ALA A 268 70.30 24.55 44.85
N LYS A 269 69.27 25.31 45.26
CA LYS A 269 69.43 26.68 45.76
C LYS A 269 70.28 26.72 47.03
N ALA A 270 70.04 25.82 47.98
CA ALA A 270 70.82 25.74 49.22
C ALA A 270 72.29 25.46 48.93
N ALA A 271 72.58 24.44 48.10
CA ALA A 271 73.94 24.10 47.69
C ALA A 271 74.63 25.25 46.94
N ALA A 272 73.92 25.97 46.08
CA ALA A 272 74.46 27.14 45.38
C ALA A 272 74.81 28.29 46.34
N LEU A 273 73.99 28.54 47.37
CA LEU A 273 74.28 29.54 48.40
C LEU A 273 75.49 29.15 49.26
N GLU A 274 75.62 27.87 49.61
CA GLU A 274 76.77 27.33 50.34
C GLU A 274 78.05 27.48 49.52
N ALA A 275 78.05 27.05 48.26
CA ALA A 275 79.19 27.21 47.35
C ALA A 275 79.59 28.69 47.17
N ALA A 276 78.62 29.62 47.13
CA ALA A 276 78.91 31.05 47.05
C ALA A 276 79.58 31.58 48.34
N ALA A 277 79.16 31.10 49.53
CA ALA A 277 79.77 31.47 50.79
C ALA A 277 81.20 30.94 50.93
N GLU A 278 81.43 29.68 50.53
CA GLU A 278 82.76 29.08 50.50
C GLU A 278 83.71 29.84 49.54
N ALA A 279 83.21 30.23 48.36
CA ALA A 279 83.99 31.02 47.41
C ALA A 279 84.40 32.39 47.97
N GLU A 280 83.53 33.07 48.72
CA GLU A 280 83.88 34.36 49.36
C GLU A 280 84.91 34.17 50.49
N ALA A 281 84.75 33.13 51.31
CA ALA A 281 85.73 32.80 52.35
C ALA A 281 87.12 32.46 51.76
N ALA A 282 87.15 31.70 50.66
CA ALA A 282 88.40 31.38 49.97
C ALA A 282 89.08 32.65 49.44
N LYS A 283 88.32 33.63 48.93
CA LYS A 283 88.84 34.93 48.50
C LYS A 283 89.50 35.69 49.65
N ASP A 284 88.84 35.78 50.80
CA ASP A 284 89.40 36.42 52.01
C ASP A 284 90.72 35.76 52.44
N ASP A 285 90.81 34.43 52.33
CA ASP A 285 92.04 33.71 52.68
C ASP A 285 93.14 33.91 51.63
N THR A 286 92.80 34.00 50.34
CA THR A 286 93.79 34.38 49.31
C THR A 286 94.30 35.81 49.51
N ASP A 287 93.46 36.74 49.93
CA ASP A 287 93.87 38.12 50.24
C ASP A 287 94.80 38.16 51.46
N LYS A 288 94.49 37.39 52.52
CA LYS A 288 95.39 37.24 53.68
C LYS A 288 96.73 36.63 53.29
N ALA A 289 96.72 35.58 52.47
CA ALA A 289 97.94 34.95 51.98
C ALA A 289 98.78 35.93 51.14
N ALA A 290 98.16 36.72 50.26
CA ALA A 290 98.82 37.76 49.48
C ALA A 290 99.43 38.87 50.36
N LEU A 291 98.75 39.27 51.43
CA LEU A 291 99.28 40.23 52.41
C LEU A 291 100.46 39.66 53.22
N ALA A 292 100.40 38.39 53.61
CA ALA A 292 101.50 37.72 54.29
C ALA A 292 102.73 37.58 53.37
N ALA A 293 102.53 37.22 52.11
CA ALA A 293 103.61 37.14 51.11
C ALA A 293 104.29 38.48 50.85
N LYS A 294 103.57 39.61 50.91
CA LYS A 294 104.16 40.97 50.80
C LYS A 294 104.99 41.39 52.02
N ARG A 295 104.86 40.69 53.15
CA ARG A 295 105.60 40.97 54.39
C ARG A 295 106.84 40.08 54.56
N ALA A 296 107.01 39.08 53.70
CA ALA A 296 108.22 38.27 53.57
C ALA A 296 109.20 38.96 52.60
#